data_AF-E4UBE2-F1
#
_entry.id   AF-E4UBE2-F1
#
_cell.length_a   1.000
_cell.length_b   1.000
_cell.length_c   1.000
_cell.angle_alpha   90.00
_cell.angle_beta   90.00
_cell.angle_gamma   90.00
#
_symmetry.space_group_name_H-M   'P 1'
#
loop_
_entity.id
_entity.type
_entity.pdbx_description
1 polymer ?
#
loop_
_entity_poly.entity_id
_entity_poly.type
_entity_poly.pdbx_seq_one_letter_code
_entity_poly.pdbx_strand_id
1 'polypeptide(L)'
;MSENETVKKTVRTDNSRGIVNAFRGSAKYRRHPKFPIRGAFSPFQLQPVCLAPVFGGETVEKVNVNLKLVSSRLKNSLSGFWHEFYCFYIPLISFDDMYLDLAKFSSDSTINNVDSYCESVESGKKLNYYHRSGINYIKRCLKSVTETYFRPRENNVAVSWDKYTYKGLPICHVQSKGYIQDFLPDEEIEQSVEETAESEQYKTWEKLYAEGSTAFSFSDYMRYFGFDIERIKEEKVKLREPYPPELLGFHRSYQMPRDHYDISTGKYVSNLKFDYNSMLCYRRKRKYLNHPGFVLSLMVLRPKVYAKDQLGTFTSYMSDLNLFQPDVLRSDYNHSVRIFEKNKGVYSGRDSEYMIDFADLYRNGEQFVSVSDEKDPYSFVGNSVNFGKSAYASSEDIASLFMDSGHSFFYDGLADIQFKSRVVSSDEQKRLSFDYKYYSIDPTTNEVKPKDSATVAPIEKTITGTAGEIMLDGHEKKVYEDRLKGFDAQYDPLLYKPYAGALWAFPAKGTTVVPKGVKRKDVPGYIEKPDFRYGE
;
A
#
# COMPACT_ATOMS: atom_id res chain seq x y z
N MET A 1 -46.72 58.29 5.46
CA MET A 1 -45.29 58.44 5.12
C MET A 1 -44.64 57.09 5.36
N SER A 2 -44.34 56.35 4.29
CA SER A 2 -43.73 55.02 4.34
C SER A 2 -42.26 55.17 3.97
N GLU A 3 -41.35 54.86 4.91
CA GLU A 3 -39.93 54.77 4.60
C GLU A 3 -39.55 53.32 4.30
N ASN A 4 -39.13 53.10 3.06
CA ASN A 4 -38.62 51.86 2.52
C ASN A 4 -37.18 51.63 3.00
N GLU A 5 -36.99 50.72 3.94
CA GLU A 5 -35.66 50.13 4.19
C GLU A 5 -35.28 49.18 3.06
N THR A 6 -34.35 49.64 2.22
CA THR A 6 -33.71 48.82 1.19
C THR A 6 -32.65 47.94 1.83
N VAL A 7 -33.02 46.69 2.14
CA VAL A 7 -32.10 45.62 2.52
C VAL A 7 -31.15 45.35 1.35
N LYS A 8 -29.93 45.88 1.43
CA LYS A 8 -28.82 45.48 0.54
C LYS A 8 -28.46 44.03 0.83
N LYS A 9 -28.98 43.10 0.03
CA LYS A 9 -28.43 41.74 -0.10
C LYS A 9 -26.99 41.83 -0.59
N THR A 10 -26.04 41.71 0.32
CA THR A 10 -24.65 41.38 -0.01
C THR A 10 -24.63 39.97 -0.59
N VAL A 11 -24.68 39.89 -1.92
CA VAL A 11 -24.32 38.68 -2.65
C VAL A 11 -22.84 38.43 -2.35
N ARG A 12 -22.54 37.53 -1.40
CA ARG A 12 -21.22 36.91 -1.30
C ARG A 12 -20.99 36.17 -2.62
N THR A 13 -20.21 36.76 -3.52
CA THR A 13 -19.68 36.03 -4.66
C THR A 13 -18.80 34.90 -4.12
N ASP A 14 -19.27 33.67 -4.31
CA ASP A 14 -18.55 32.44 -4.00
C ASP A 14 -17.19 32.41 -4.74
N ASN A 15 -16.15 32.93 -4.10
CA ASN A 15 -14.76 32.80 -4.56
C ASN A 15 -14.31 31.33 -4.63
N SER A 16 -15.09 30.40 -4.05
CA SER A 16 -14.89 28.95 -4.17
C SER A 16 -14.96 28.47 -5.63
N ARG A 17 -15.79 29.08 -6.49
CA ARG A 17 -15.89 28.69 -7.92
C ARG A 17 -14.62 29.03 -8.71
N GLY A 18 -13.93 30.12 -8.38
CA GLY A 18 -12.69 30.52 -9.04
C GLY A 18 -11.51 29.59 -8.72
N ILE A 19 -11.39 29.17 -7.45
CA ILE A 19 -10.33 28.26 -7.00
C ILE A 19 -10.53 26.85 -7.58
N VAL A 20 -11.77 26.35 -7.60
CA VAL A 20 -12.08 25.00 -8.11
C VAL A 20 -11.82 24.87 -9.62
N ASN A 21 -12.05 25.92 -10.40
CA ASN A 21 -11.76 25.93 -11.84
C ASN A 21 -10.26 26.00 -12.15
N ALA A 22 -9.46 26.67 -11.31
CA ALA A 22 -8.00 26.74 -11.49
C ALA A 22 -7.31 25.36 -11.39
N PHE A 23 -7.84 24.44 -10.59
CA PHE A 23 -7.28 23.10 -10.46
C PHE A 23 -7.63 22.16 -11.62
N ARG A 24 -8.71 22.37 -12.36
CA ARG A 24 -9.17 21.42 -13.39
C ARG A 24 -8.26 21.39 -14.63
N GLY A 25 -7.55 22.47 -14.92
CA GLY A 25 -6.61 22.58 -16.06
C GLY A 25 -5.12 22.44 -15.71
N SER A 26 -4.76 22.35 -14.42
CA SER A 26 -3.34 22.32 -14.03
C SER A 26 -2.68 20.97 -14.33
N ALA A 27 -1.45 21.02 -14.85
CA ALA A 27 -0.64 19.84 -15.09
C ALA A 27 -0.42 19.06 -13.78
N LYS A 28 -0.46 17.73 -13.85
CA LYS A 28 -0.11 16.89 -12.70
C LYS A 28 1.41 16.73 -12.63
N TYR A 29 1.96 17.08 -11.48
CA TYR A 29 3.36 16.95 -11.12
C TYR A 29 3.63 15.68 -10.33
N ARG A 30 4.90 15.27 -10.27
CA ARG A 30 5.32 14.11 -9.48
C ARG A 30 5.90 14.58 -8.15
N ARG A 31 5.27 14.18 -7.05
CA ARG A 31 5.82 14.34 -5.71
C ARG A 31 6.40 13.01 -5.22
N HIS A 32 7.53 13.10 -4.52
CA HIS A 32 8.33 11.97 -4.07
C HIS A 32 8.68 12.09 -2.58
N PRO A 33 7.68 12.05 -1.66
CA PRO A 33 7.97 12.00 -0.24
C PRO A 33 8.83 10.78 0.11
N LYS A 34 9.95 11.06 0.78
CA LYS A 34 10.90 10.07 1.29
C LYS A 34 10.85 10.05 2.81
N PHE A 35 10.79 8.84 3.36
CA PHE A 35 10.68 8.60 4.79
C PHE A 35 11.88 7.75 5.23
N PRO A 36 12.86 8.32 5.96
CA PRO A 36 13.80 7.51 6.70
C PRO A 36 13.03 6.76 7.79
N ILE A 37 13.25 5.46 7.87
CA ILE A 37 12.49 4.56 8.73
C ILE A 37 13.47 3.95 9.71
N ARG A 38 13.16 4.01 11.00
CA ARG A 38 13.87 3.23 12.01
C ARG A 38 12.92 2.88 13.14
N GLY A 39 13.11 1.72 13.76
CA GLY A 39 12.33 1.36 14.93
C GLY A 39 12.57 -0.05 15.41
N ALA A 40 11.70 -0.47 16.31
CA ALA A 40 11.69 -1.83 16.82
C ALA A 40 10.24 -2.30 17.00
N PHE A 41 10.01 -3.61 16.85
CA PHE A 41 8.70 -4.23 16.96
C PHE A 41 8.82 -5.69 17.38
N SER A 42 7.69 -6.34 17.59
CA SER A 42 7.60 -7.73 18.05
C SER A 42 6.81 -8.56 17.04
N PRO A 43 6.99 -9.89 17.01
CA PRO A 43 6.17 -10.78 16.18
C PRO A 43 4.67 -10.59 16.38
N PHE A 44 3.91 -10.90 15.32
CA PHE A 44 2.46 -10.72 15.18
C PHE A 44 1.96 -9.28 15.28
N GLN A 45 2.76 -8.34 15.78
CA GLN A 45 2.39 -6.94 15.90
C GLN A 45 2.21 -6.31 14.50
N LEU A 46 1.07 -5.64 14.29
CA LEU A 46 0.84 -4.80 13.12
C LEU A 46 1.59 -3.48 13.31
N GLN A 47 2.82 -3.42 12.80
CA GLN A 47 3.71 -2.29 12.99
C GLN A 47 3.51 -1.26 11.87
N PRO A 48 3.02 -0.04 12.15
CA PRO A 48 3.04 1.05 11.18
C PRO A 48 4.49 1.48 10.89
N VAL A 49 4.81 1.63 9.61
CA VAL A 49 6.17 1.94 9.14
C VAL A 49 6.25 3.36 8.56
N CYS A 50 5.31 3.73 7.70
CA CYS A 50 5.20 5.09 7.18
C CYS A 50 3.74 5.45 6.90
N LEU A 51 3.44 6.75 7.02
CA LEU A 51 2.14 7.33 6.73
C LEU A 51 2.34 8.53 5.81
N ALA A 52 1.78 8.51 4.62
CA ALA A 52 1.85 9.61 3.67
C ALA A 52 0.46 10.18 3.41
N PRO A 53 0.22 11.49 3.62
CA PRO A 53 -1.05 12.10 3.26
C PRO A 53 -1.23 12.09 1.75
N VAL A 54 -2.47 11.92 1.32
CA VAL A 54 -2.88 11.94 -0.07
C VAL A 54 -4.09 12.83 -0.27
N PHE A 55 -4.13 13.49 -1.41
CA PHE A 55 -5.26 14.30 -1.83
C PHE A 55 -6.16 13.52 -2.78
N GLY A 56 -7.42 13.91 -2.81
CA GLY A 56 -8.34 13.39 -3.81
C GLY A 56 -7.84 13.69 -5.22
N GLY A 57 -7.90 12.69 -6.08
CA GLY A 57 -7.48 12.77 -7.48
C GLY A 57 -5.99 12.57 -7.78
N GLU A 58 -5.22 12.20 -6.77
CA GLU A 58 -3.83 11.77 -6.95
C GLU A 58 -3.73 10.36 -7.53
N THR A 59 -2.56 9.98 -8.04
CA THR A 59 -2.29 8.62 -8.49
C THR A 59 -1.00 8.12 -7.86
N VAL A 60 -1.05 7.00 -7.16
CA VAL A 60 0.13 6.30 -6.65
C VAL A 60 0.81 5.62 -7.83
N GLU A 61 2.01 6.10 -8.19
CA GLU A 61 2.76 5.58 -9.33
C GLU A 61 3.72 4.46 -8.94
N LYS A 62 4.25 4.52 -7.71
CA LYS A 62 5.27 3.60 -7.19
C LYS A 62 5.41 3.78 -5.68
N VAL A 63 5.55 2.68 -4.96
CA VAL A 63 5.95 2.65 -3.55
C VAL A 63 7.23 1.83 -3.47
N ASN A 64 8.35 2.44 -3.10
CA ASN A 64 9.64 1.77 -2.99
C ASN A 64 10.05 1.69 -1.53
N VAL A 65 10.43 0.52 -1.06
CA VAL A 65 10.78 0.31 0.33
C VAL A 65 12.04 -0.53 0.41
N ASN A 66 13.05 0.04 1.06
CA ASN A 66 14.31 -0.60 1.38
C ASN A 66 14.40 -0.67 2.90
N LEU A 67 14.30 -1.87 3.47
CA LEU A 67 14.38 -2.11 4.91
C LEU A 67 15.38 -3.22 5.20
N LYS A 68 16.13 -3.03 6.27
CA LYS A 68 16.93 -4.06 6.91
C LYS A 68 16.31 -4.36 8.26
N LEU A 69 16.02 -5.63 8.52
CA LEU A 69 15.50 -6.10 9.80
C LEU A 69 16.46 -7.09 10.42
N VAL A 70 16.67 -7.00 11.73
CA VAL A 70 17.51 -7.90 12.51
C VAL A 70 16.79 -8.27 13.79
N SER A 71 16.74 -9.56 14.13
CA SER A 71 16.18 -10.01 15.40
C SER A 71 17.19 -9.96 16.54
N SER A 72 16.68 -9.86 17.76
CA SER A 72 17.36 -10.30 18.97
C SER A 72 17.61 -11.82 18.93
N ARG A 73 18.33 -12.34 19.92
CA ARG A 73 18.70 -13.76 19.99
C ARG A 73 17.46 -14.63 20.14
N LEU A 74 17.28 -15.56 19.20
CA LEU A 74 16.18 -16.50 19.21
C LEU A 74 16.49 -17.63 20.19
N LYS A 75 15.45 -18.10 20.88
CA LYS A 75 15.55 -19.27 21.74
C LYS A 75 15.70 -20.57 20.93
N ASN A 76 15.13 -20.60 19.73
CA ASN A 76 15.11 -21.76 18.84
C ASN A 76 15.57 -21.37 17.43
N SER A 77 16.55 -22.12 16.89
CA SER A 77 17.18 -21.86 15.60
C SER A 77 16.38 -22.35 14.40
N LEU A 78 15.38 -23.21 14.62
CA LEU A 78 14.77 -23.99 13.54
C LEU A 78 13.39 -23.49 13.08
N SER A 79 12.80 -22.49 13.76
CA SER A 79 11.54 -21.89 13.30
C SER A 79 11.79 -20.67 12.42
N GLY A 80 11.43 -20.78 11.14
CA GLY A 80 11.46 -19.66 10.21
C GLY A 80 10.29 -18.70 10.35
N PHE A 81 10.47 -17.50 9.81
CA PHE A 81 9.54 -16.39 9.94
C PHE A 81 9.11 -15.87 8.57
N TRP A 82 7.85 -15.52 8.46
CA TRP A 82 7.31 -14.74 7.36
C TRP A 82 7.38 -13.26 7.71
N HIS A 83 8.06 -12.50 6.86
CA HIS A 83 7.98 -11.05 6.85
C HIS A 83 6.96 -10.63 5.80
N GLU A 84 5.98 -9.86 6.22
CA GLU A 84 4.90 -9.34 5.39
C GLU A 84 4.93 -7.82 5.42
N PHE A 85 4.83 -7.20 4.24
CA PHE A 85 4.75 -5.77 4.07
C PHE A 85 3.51 -5.42 3.26
N TYR A 86 2.65 -4.59 3.84
CA TYR A 86 1.39 -4.15 3.26
C TYR A 86 1.43 -2.65 3.02
N CYS A 87 0.80 -2.21 1.94
CA CYS A 87 0.59 -0.79 1.65
C CYS A 87 -0.91 -0.59 1.40
N PHE A 88 -1.56 0.18 2.26
CA PHE A 88 -2.98 0.47 2.22
C PHE A 88 -3.22 1.94 1.90
N TYR A 89 -4.27 2.21 1.14
CA TYR A 89 -4.88 3.52 1.02
C TYR A 89 -6.11 3.58 1.92
N ILE A 90 -6.11 4.52 2.86
CA ILE A 90 -7.17 4.75 3.83
C ILE A 90 -7.76 6.12 3.55
N PRO A 91 -8.93 6.20 2.90
CA PRO A 91 -9.57 7.47 2.65
C PRO A 91 -10.13 8.01 3.97
N LEU A 92 -10.10 9.33 4.15
CA LEU A 92 -10.57 9.98 5.37
C LEU A 92 -12.00 9.56 5.77
N ILE A 93 -12.85 9.37 4.76
CA ILE A 93 -14.23 8.88 4.89
C ILE A 93 -14.38 7.50 5.56
N SER A 94 -13.32 6.69 5.60
CA SER A 94 -13.36 5.36 6.25
C SER A 94 -13.23 5.44 7.77
N PHE A 95 -13.09 6.63 8.35
CA PHE A 95 -13.04 6.82 9.80
C PHE A 95 -14.44 7.10 10.34
N ASP A 96 -14.96 6.19 11.17
CA ASP A 96 -16.31 6.30 11.76
C ASP A 96 -16.50 7.61 12.54
N ASP A 97 -15.45 8.05 13.23
CA ASP A 97 -15.45 9.17 14.17
C ASP A 97 -15.10 10.52 13.53
N MET A 98 -14.52 10.52 12.32
CA MET A 98 -13.99 11.73 11.71
C MET A 98 -15.09 12.75 11.38
N TYR A 99 -16.31 12.29 11.08
CA TYR A 99 -17.43 13.18 10.80
C TYR A 99 -17.93 13.93 12.03
N LEU A 100 -17.92 13.29 13.20
CA LEU A 100 -18.21 13.95 14.47
C LEU A 100 -17.18 15.03 14.78
N ASP A 101 -15.93 14.78 14.44
CA ASP A 101 -14.82 15.70 14.67
C ASP A 101 -14.79 16.86 13.67
N LEU A 102 -15.13 16.60 12.41
CA LEU A 102 -15.31 17.63 11.38
C LEU A 102 -16.52 18.52 11.65
N ALA A 103 -17.57 18.00 12.31
CA ALA A 103 -18.70 18.83 12.71
C ALA A 103 -18.31 19.83 13.82
N LYS A 104 -17.51 19.37 14.80
CA LYS A 104 -16.92 20.23 15.84
C LYS A 104 -15.90 21.24 15.30
N PHE A 105 -15.31 20.97 14.13
CA PHE A 105 -14.37 21.88 13.46
C PHE A 105 -15.03 23.19 13.00
N SER A 106 -16.34 23.19 12.70
CA SER A 106 -17.00 24.32 12.05
C SER A 106 -17.38 25.47 12.99
N SER A 107 -17.49 25.22 14.30
CA SER A 107 -17.98 26.23 15.26
C SER A 107 -16.90 27.16 15.80
N ASP A 108 -15.67 26.69 16.05
CA ASP A 108 -14.66 27.46 16.80
C ASP A 108 -13.31 27.69 16.09
N SER A 109 -13.12 27.18 14.86
CA SER A 109 -11.88 27.34 14.06
C SER A 109 -10.55 26.93 14.75
N THR A 110 -10.62 26.38 15.97
CA THR A 110 -9.50 25.92 16.79
C THR A 110 -9.81 24.51 17.27
N ILE A 111 -8.96 23.56 16.88
CA ILE A 111 -9.06 22.16 17.31
C ILE A 111 -8.50 22.08 18.73
N ASN A 112 -9.33 22.30 19.73
CA ASN A 112 -8.97 21.99 21.12
C ASN A 112 -9.41 20.55 21.42
N ASN A 113 -8.45 19.66 21.70
CA ASN A 113 -8.64 18.35 22.33
C ASN A 113 -9.70 17.40 21.72
N VAL A 114 -9.68 17.23 20.38
CA VAL A 114 -10.57 16.27 19.70
C VAL A 114 -10.31 14.82 20.13
N ASP A 115 -9.04 14.42 20.24
CA ASP A 115 -8.68 13.26 21.06
C ASP A 115 -8.31 13.79 22.45
N SER A 116 -9.29 13.98 23.34
CA SER A 116 -9.03 14.31 24.76
C SER A 116 -8.30 13.17 25.48
N TYR A 117 -8.15 12.02 24.81
CA TYR A 117 -7.19 10.97 25.08
C TYR A 117 -5.77 11.36 24.61
N CYS A 118 -5.24 12.46 25.16
CA CYS A 118 -3.88 12.34 25.66
C CYS A 118 -3.97 11.25 26.72
N GLU A 119 -3.59 10.01 26.39
CA GLU A 119 -3.21 9.07 27.45
C GLU A 119 -2.25 9.88 28.32
N SER A 120 -2.69 10.21 29.54
CA SER A 120 -1.84 10.78 30.55
C SER A 120 -0.66 9.83 30.60
N VAL A 121 0.48 10.27 30.08
CA VAL A 121 1.70 9.48 30.05
C VAL A 121 2.12 9.35 31.50
N GLU A 122 1.51 8.41 32.21
CA GLU A 122 2.06 7.84 33.42
C GLU A 122 3.36 7.18 32.97
N SER A 123 4.43 7.97 33.09
CA SER A 123 5.82 7.55 33.25
C SER A 123 6.14 6.14 32.71
N GLY A 124 6.40 6.02 31.41
CA GLY A 124 7.28 4.96 30.89
C GLY A 124 6.79 4.12 29.71
N LYS A 125 5.47 4.02 29.46
CA LYS A 125 4.94 3.22 28.34
C LYS A 125 4.58 4.08 27.13
N LYS A 126 5.58 4.77 26.56
CA LYS A 126 5.38 5.59 25.34
C LYS A 126 5.16 4.68 24.13
N LEU A 127 3.94 4.64 23.61
CA LEU A 127 3.68 4.21 22.25
C LEU A 127 4.29 5.24 21.29
N ASN A 128 5.55 5.04 20.90
CA ASN A 128 6.39 6.01 20.18
C ASN A 128 5.84 6.50 18.82
N TYR A 129 4.73 5.94 18.33
CA TYR A 129 4.15 6.25 17.02
C TYR A 129 2.95 7.19 17.10
N TYR A 130 2.52 7.58 18.31
CA TYR A 130 1.36 8.42 18.50
C TYR A 130 1.74 9.86 18.84
N HIS A 131 1.04 10.79 18.20
CA HIS A 131 1.21 12.21 18.42
C HIS A 131 0.90 12.57 19.89
N ARG A 132 1.50 13.66 20.41
CA ARG A 132 1.32 14.07 21.81
C ARG A 132 0.05 14.89 22.07
N SER A 133 -0.62 15.42 21.04
CA SER A 133 -1.77 16.33 21.16
C SER A 133 -2.40 16.62 19.79
N GLY A 134 -3.72 16.51 19.62
CA GLY A 134 -4.41 16.63 18.31
C GLY A 134 -5.21 15.37 17.89
N ILE A 135 -5.28 15.08 16.59
CA ILE A 135 -5.93 13.86 16.04
C ILE A 135 -4.88 12.80 15.70
N ASN A 136 -5.06 11.58 16.21
CA ASN A 136 -4.16 10.46 15.97
C ASN A 136 -4.53 9.66 14.70
N TYR A 137 -4.15 10.19 13.53
CA TYR A 137 -4.44 9.52 12.26
C TYR A 137 -3.82 8.13 12.11
N ILE A 138 -2.65 7.87 12.72
CA ILE A 138 -2.03 6.54 12.67
C ILE A 138 -2.93 5.51 13.37
N LYS A 139 -3.43 5.84 14.57
CA LYS A 139 -4.34 4.96 15.32
C LYS A 139 -5.62 4.69 14.54
N ARG A 140 -6.23 5.73 13.95
CA ARG A 140 -7.46 5.59 13.15
C ARG A 140 -7.26 4.77 11.88
N CYS A 141 -6.17 5.00 11.14
CA CYS A 141 -5.80 4.17 9.99
C CYS A 141 -5.58 2.71 10.41
N LEU A 142 -4.88 2.50 11.53
CA LEU A 142 -4.57 1.17 12.02
C LEU A 142 -5.83 0.44 12.49
N LYS A 143 -6.75 1.11 13.19
CA LYS A 143 -8.08 0.60 13.56
C LYS A 143 -8.81 0.08 12.32
N SER A 144 -9.01 0.97 11.34
CA SER A 144 -9.76 0.68 10.12
C SER A 144 -9.17 -0.49 9.34
N VAL A 145 -7.84 -0.53 9.17
CA VAL A 145 -7.15 -1.63 8.48
C VAL A 145 -7.23 -2.94 9.29
N THR A 146 -7.09 -2.88 10.61
CA THR A 146 -7.11 -4.06 11.48
C THR A 146 -8.48 -4.73 11.46
N GLU A 147 -9.55 -3.96 11.68
CA GLU A 147 -10.94 -4.45 11.66
C GLU A 147 -11.33 -5.01 10.30
N THR A 148 -10.85 -4.41 9.20
CA THR A 148 -11.22 -4.85 7.85
C THR A 148 -10.45 -6.09 7.38
N TYR A 149 -9.13 -6.18 7.65
CA TYR A 149 -8.25 -7.19 7.03
C TYR A 149 -7.66 -8.22 7.99
N PHE A 150 -7.58 -7.92 9.28
CA PHE A 150 -6.83 -8.75 10.24
C PHE A 150 -7.69 -9.35 11.34
N ARG A 151 -8.97 -8.95 11.42
CA ARG A 151 -9.95 -9.44 12.39
C ARG A 151 -11.02 -10.28 11.67
N PRO A 152 -11.46 -11.40 12.27
CA PRO A 152 -12.65 -12.08 11.79
C PRO A 152 -13.89 -11.22 12.05
N ARG A 153 -14.97 -11.52 11.33
CA ARG A 153 -16.30 -11.02 11.67
C ARG A 153 -16.98 -12.09 12.51
N GLU A 154 -17.40 -11.72 13.72
CA GLU A 154 -18.20 -12.56 14.62
C GLU A 154 -19.65 -12.06 14.47
N ASN A 155 -20.60 -12.91 14.04
CA ASN A 155 -22.01 -12.53 13.82
C ASN A 155 -22.21 -11.28 12.95
N ASN A 156 -21.49 -11.18 11.82
CA ASN A 156 -21.44 -10.02 10.93
C ASN A 156 -20.91 -8.71 11.56
N VAL A 157 -20.49 -8.73 12.83
CA VAL A 157 -19.86 -7.60 13.52
C VAL A 157 -18.35 -7.75 13.44
N ALA A 158 -17.66 -6.71 13.02
CA ALA A 158 -16.20 -6.70 13.02
C ALA A 158 -15.70 -6.74 14.47
N VAL A 159 -14.84 -7.72 14.78
CA VAL A 159 -14.18 -7.78 16.09
C VAL A 159 -13.33 -6.52 16.29
N SER A 160 -13.52 -5.84 17.43
CA SER A 160 -12.83 -4.59 17.73
C SER A 160 -11.30 -4.71 17.56
N TRP A 161 -10.68 -3.68 16.98
CA TRP A 161 -9.25 -3.66 16.70
C TRP A 161 -8.39 -3.89 17.96
N ASP A 162 -8.85 -3.43 19.12
CA ASP A 162 -8.15 -3.45 20.41
C ASP A 162 -8.38 -4.71 21.27
N LYS A 163 -9.28 -5.63 20.85
CA LYS A 163 -9.52 -6.91 21.56
C LYS A 163 -8.23 -7.71 21.76
N TYR A 164 -7.33 -7.65 20.77
CA TYR A 164 -6.03 -8.34 20.80
C TYR A 164 -4.90 -7.36 20.51
N THR A 165 -4.24 -6.90 21.57
CA THR A 165 -3.10 -5.98 21.48
C THR A 165 -1.88 -6.51 22.20
N TYR A 166 -0.70 -6.15 21.69
CA TYR A 166 0.58 -6.37 22.34
C TYR A 166 1.35 -5.06 22.37
N LYS A 167 1.76 -4.64 23.58
CA LYS A 167 2.40 -3.33 23.82
C LYS A 167 1.61 -2.17 23.19
N GLY A 168 0.28 -2.23 23.24
CA GLY A 168 -0.64 -1.19 22.74
C GLY A 168 -0.78 -1.08 21.22
N LEU A 169 -0.24 -2.02 20.45
CA LEU A 169 -0.54 -2.17 19.02
C LEU A 169 -1.33 -3.46 18.77
N PRO A 170 -2.23 -3.49 17.79
CA PRO A 170 -2.98 -4.69 17.45
C PRO A 170 -2.04 -5.77 16.92
N ILE A 171 -2.34 -7.02 17.28
CA ILE A 171 -1.66 -8.20 16.73
C ILE A 171 -2.50 -8.86 15.63
N CYS A 172 -1.85 -9.43 14.63
CA CYS A 172 -2.49 -10.23 13.59
C CYS A 172 -2.77 -11.65 14.07
N HIS A 173 -3.74 -12.31 13.43
CA HIS A 173 -3.99 -13.72 13.66
C HIS A 173 -2.79 -14.58 13.26
N VAL A 174 -2.63 -15.71 13.94
CA VAL A 174 -1.72 -16.77 13.52
C VAL A 174 -2.24 -17.33 12.20
N GLN A 175 -1.42 -17.24 11.16
CA GLN A 175 -1.74 -17.82 9.86
C GLN A 175 -1.52 -19.33 9.94
N SER A 176 -2.57 -20.08 10.22
CA SER A 176 -2.60 -21.52 10.06
C SER A 176 -3.72 -21.88 9.11
N LYS A 177 -3.50 -21.75 7.79
CA LYS A 177 -4.37 -22.42 6.80
C LYS A 177 -4.12 -23.92 6.84
N GLY A 178 -4.32 -24.53 8.01
CA GLY A 178 -4.20 -25.94 8.27
C GLY A 178 -5.37 -26.39 9.11
N TYR A 179 -5.51 -27.71 9.25
CA TYR A 179 -6.56 -28.40 10.01
C TYR A 179 -6.77 -27.85 11.43
N ILE A 180 -5.77 -27.14 11.94
CA ILE A 180 -5.78 -26.33 13.16
C ILE A 180 -6.91 -25.27 13.18
N GLN A 181 -7.41 -24.79 12.04
CA GLN A 181 -8.52 -23.82 11.97
C GLN A 181 -9.90 -24.49 11.93
N ASP A 182 -9.99 -25.79 11.67
CA ASP A 182 -11.24 -26.53 11.54
C ASP A 182 -11.72 -27.16 12.86
N PHE A 183 -11.16 -26.73 14.01
CA PHE A 183 -11.80 -27.01 15.30
C PHE A 183 -13.09 -26.20 15.39
N LEU A 184 -14.16 -26.76 14.83
CA LEU A 184 -15.51 -26.25 15.00
C LEU A 184 -15.92 -26.47 16.47
N PRO A 185 -16.17 -25.42 17.27
CA PRO A 185 -16.98 -25.58 18.46
C PRO A 185 -18.41 -25.96 18.03
N ASP A 186 -19.10 -26.80 18.81
CA ASP A 186 -20.42 -27.38 18.51
C ASP A 186 -21.57 -26.36 18.26
N GLU A 187 -21.33 -25.04 18.34
CA GLU A 187 -22.38 -24.02 18.42
C GLU A 187 -22.60 -23.13 17.17
N GLU A 188 -21.76 -23.18 16.13
CA GLU A 188 -21.83 -22.20 15.03
C GLU A 188 -22.10 -22.82 13.64
N ILE A 189 -23.36 -23.18 13.37
CA ILE A 189 -23.91 -23.26 12.01
C ILE A 189 -25.20 -22.44 11.96
N GLU A 190 -25.08 -21.12 12.10
CA GLU A 190 -26.16 -20.21 11.73
C GLU A 190 -25.79 -19.48 10.44
N GLN A 191 -26.52 -19.79 9.36
CA GLN A 191 -26.46 -19.04 8.10
C GLN A 191 -26.99 -17.63 8.35
N SER A 192 -26.09 -16.65 8.39
CA SER A 192 -26.49 -15.25 8.50
C SER A 192 -27.05 -14.75 7.17
N VAL A 193 -28.28 -14.24 7.20
CA VAL A 193 -28.91 -13.49 6.10
C VAL A 193 -28.35 -12.07 6.17
N GLU A 194 -27.67 -11.63 5.10
CA GLU A 194 -27.17 -10.26 4.97
C GLU A 194 -28.34 -9.30 4.73
N GLU A 195 -28.81 -8.61 5.77
CA GLU A 195 -29.55 -7.37 5.60
C GLU A 195 -28.55 -6.23 5.35
N THR A 196 -28.57 -5.66 4.15
CA THR A 196 -27.81 -4.44 3.80
C THR A 196 -28.40 -3.24 4.55
N ALA A 197 -28.05 -3.07 5.81
CA ALA A 197 -28.30 -1.85 6.56
C ALA A 197 -27.39 -0.74 6.03
N GLU A 198 -27.98 0.41 5.68
CA GLU A 198 -27.21 1.62 5.34
C GLU A 198 -26.23 1.98 6.46
N SER A 199 -25.00 2.34 6.09
CA SER A 199 -23.92 2.67 7.02
C SER A 199 -24.34 3.74 8.04
N GLU A 200 -24.12 3.45 9.32
CA GLU A 200 -24.41 4.39 10.42
C GLU A 200 -23.64 5.71 10.27
N GLN A 201 -22.48 5.64 9.62
CA GLN A 201 -21.60 6.76 9.28
C GLN A 201 -22.31 7.80 8.41
N TYR A 202 -22.96 7.34 7.33
CA TYR A 202 -23.66 8.23 6.39
C TYR A 202 -24.88 8.88 7.06
N LYS A 203 -25.64 8.11 7.85
CA LYS A 203 -26.81 8.60 8.60
C LYS A 203 -26.43 9.66 9.62
N THR A 204 -25.34 9.45 10.36
CA THR A 204 -24.83 10.41 11.35
C THR A 204 -24.42 11.71 10.68
N TRP A 205 -23.76 11.64 9.52
CA TRP A 205 -23.38 12.82 8.75
C TRP A 205 -24.59 13.59 8.21
N GLU A 206 -25.58 12.92 7.63
CA GLU A 206 -26.81 13.56 7.15
C GLU A 206 -27.59 14.22 8.28
N LYS A 207 -27.63 13.59 9.47
CA LYS A 207 -28.26 14.15 10.66
C LYS A 207 -27.58 15.43 11.13
N LEU A 208 -26.24 15.45 11.21
CA LEU A 208 -25.48 16.66 11.60
C LEU A 208 -25.65 17.82 10.59
N TYR A 209 -25.82 17.49 9.31
CA TYR A 209 -26.16 18.47 8.29
C TYR A 209 -27.60 19.00 8.46
N ALA A 210 -28.57 18.11 8.68
CA ALA A 210 -29.97 18.49 8.91
C ALA A 210 -30.17 19.33 10.18
N GLU A 211 -29.35 19.09 11.22
CA GLU A 211 -29.31 19.86 12.47
C GLU A 211 -28.64 21.24 12.31
N GLY A 212 -28.11 21.57 11.12
CA GLY A 212 -27.47 22.86 10.85
C GLY A 212 -26.09 23.03 11.49
N SER A 213 -25.53 21.96 12.08
CA SER A 213 -24.22 21.98 12.76
C SER A 213 -23.04 22.05 11.78
N THR A 214 -23.28 21.82 10.48
CA THR A 214 -22.28 22.01 9.42
C THR A 214 -22.92 22.68 8.20
N ALA A 215 -22.33 23.77 7.70
CA ALA A 215 -22.79 24.44 6.47
C ALA A 215 -22.32 23.73 5.18
N PHE A 216 -21.67 22.56 5.30
CA PHE A 216 -20.88 21.96 4.24
C PHE A 216 -21.44 20.59 3.84
N SER A 217 -22.11 20.52 2.67
CA SER A 217 -22.67 19.26 2.19
C SER A 217 -21.57 18.31 1.68
N PHE A 218 -21.81 16.99 1.66
CA PHE A 218 -20.89 15.99 1.13
C PHE A 218 -20.59 16.26 -0.35
N SER A 219 -21.57 16.78 -1.09
CA SER A 219 -21.38 17.21 -2.47
C SER A 219 -20.39 18.37 -2.56
N ASP A 220 -20.43 19.31 -1.62
CA ASP A 220 -19.49 20.44 -1.55
C ASP A 220 -18.10 20.00 -1.09
N TYR A 221 -18.01 19.04 -0.17
CA TYR A 221 -16.77 18.35 0.21
C TYR A 221 -16.08 17.74 -1.00
N MET A 222 -16.81 16.94 -1.77
CA MET A 222 -16.23 16.30 -2.95
C MET A 222 -15.89 17.32 -4.05
N ARG A 223 -16.71 18.35 -4.23
CA ARG A 223 -16.41 19.45 -5.18
C ARG A 223 -15.15 20.21 -4.80
N TYR A 224 -14.90 20.42 -3.51
CA TYR A 224 -13.67 21.05 -3.02
C TYR A 224 -12.42 20.27 -3.44
N PHE A 225 -12.48 18.92 -3.45
CA PHE A 225 -11.41 18.06 -3.97
C PHE A 225 -11.44 17.87 -5.49
N GLY A 226 -12.27 18.62 -6.20
CA GLY A 226 -12.29 18.68 -7.66
C GLY A 226 -13.06 17.56 -8.35
N PHE A 227 -13.93 16.83 -7.64
CA PHE A 227 -14.78 15.81 -8.25
C PHE A 227 -15.89 16.38 -9.12
N ASP A 228 -16.26 15.63 -10.16
CA ASP A 228 -17.41 15.92 -11.02
C ASP A 228 -18.72 15.46 -10.38
N ILE A 229 -19.82 16.13 -10.74
CA ILE A 229 -21.15 15.87 -10.17
C ILE A 229 -21.59 14.41 -10.38
N GLU A 230 -21.27 13.82 -11.54
CA GLU A 230 -21.57 12.42 -11.84
C GLU A 230 -20.83 11.47 -10.91
N ARG A 231 -19.53 11.69 -10.72
CA ARG A 231 -18.69 10.89 -9.82
C ARG A 231 -19.11 11.04 -8.36
N ILE A 232 -19.62 12.21 -7.97
CA ILE A 232 -20.20 12.43 -6.65
C ILE A 232 -21.46 11.57 -6.46
N LYS A 233 -22.31 11.45 -7.49
CA LYS A 233 -23.49 10.57 -7.42
C LYS A 233 -23.09 9.10 -7.27
N GLU A 234 -22.09 8.65 -8.03
CA GLU A 234 -21.56 7.29 -7.93
C GLU A 234 -20.98 6.99 -6.53
N GLU A 235 -20.13 7.88 -6.01
CA GLU A 235 -19.53 7.68 -4.68
C GLU A 235 -20.57 7.75 -3.56
N LYS A 236 -21.62 8.59 -3.69
CA LYS A 236 -22.74 8.60 -2.74
C LYS A 236 -23.45 7.25 -2.63
N VAL A 237 -23.59 6.52 -3.75
CA VAL A 237 -24.17 5.17 -3.72
C VAL A 237 -23.26 4.21 -2.97
N LYS A 238 -21.94 4.29 -3.18
CA LYS A 238 -20.95 3.45 -2.50
C LYS A 238 -20.89 3.69 -0.98
N LEU A 239 -21.23 4.89 -0.53
CA LEU A 239 -21.21 5.23 0.90
C LEU A 239 -22.36 4.64 1.72
N ARG A 240 -23.31 3.97 1.07
CA ARG A 240 -24.30 3.15 1.78
C ARG A 240 -23.64 1.99 2.52
N GLU A 241 -22.43 1.61 2.14
CA GLU A 241 -21.60 0.63 2.82
C GLU A 241 -20.39 1.33 3.50
N PRO A 242 -19.85 0.77 4.60
CA PRO A 242 -18.63 1.29 5.21
C PRO A 242 -17.48 1.24 4.20
N TYR A 243 -16.84 2.38 3.94
CA TYR A 243 -15.80 2.49 2.92
C TYR A 243 -14.51 1.78 3.37
N PRO A 244 -14.14 0.61 2.83
CA PRO A 244 -13.02 -0.14 3.36
C PRO A 244 -11.69 0.48 2.90
N PRO A 245 -10.60 0.34 3.69
CA PRO A 245 -9.25 0.60 3.21
C PRO A 245 -8.93 -0.24 1.95
N GLU A 246 -8.22 0.33 0.98
CA GLU A 246 -7.82 -0.37 -0.23
C GLU A 246 -6.38 -0.89 -0.12
N LEU A 247 -6.17 -2.18 -0.34
CA LEU A 247 -4.82 -2.75 -0.45
C LEU A 247 -4.17 -2.35 -1.79
N LEU A 248 -3.17 -1.47 -1.73
CA LEU A 248 -2.41 -1.02 -2.89
C LEU A 248 -1.34 -2.03 -3.32
N GLY A 249 -0.74 -2.72 -2.35
CA GLY A 249 0.32 -3.67 -2.60
C GLY A 249 0.66 -4.52 -1.38
N PHE A 250 1.14 -5.73 -1.66
CA PHE A 250 1.54 -6.71 -0.67
C PHE A 250 2.83 -7.38 -1.12
N HIS A 251 3.74 -7.58 -0.18
CA HIS A 251 4.91 -8.43 -0.35
C HIS A 251 5.05 -9.35 0.85
N ARG A 252 5.54 -10.56 0.61
CA ARG A 252 5.85 -11.53 1.64
C ARG A 252 7.13 -12.28 1.31
N SER A 253 7.99 -12.46 2.32
CA SER A 253 9.24 -13.21 2.23
C SER A 253 9.41 -14.14 3.43
N TYR A 254 9.87 -15.35 3.19
CA TYR A 254 10.23 -16.30 4.25
C TYR A 254 11.72 -16.32 4.49
N GLN A 255 12.13 -16.45 5.76
CA GLN A 255 13.51 -16.74 6.11
C GLN A 255 13.63 -17.68 7.29
N MET A 256 14.65 -18.53 7.23
CA MET A 256 15.11 -19.31 8.38
C MET A 256 16.13 -18.51 9.20
N PRO A 257 16.19 -18.73 10.52
CA PRO A 257 17.27 -18.19 11.34
C PRO A 257 18.62 -18.66 10.84
N ARG A 258 19.64 -17.84 11.10
CA ARG A 258 21.04 -18.18 10.84
C ARG A 258 21.76 -18.27 12.18
N ASP A 259 22.55 -19.31 12.31
CA ASP A 259 23.39 -19.52 13.49
C ASP A 259 24.69 -18.77 13.33
N HIS A 260 25.08 -18.08 14.40
CA HIS A 260 26.32 -17.35 14.51
C HIS A 260 27.05 -17.78 15.78
N TYR A 261 28.37 -17.91 15.70
CA TYR A 261 29.18 -18.22 16.87
C TYR A 261 29.43 -16.95 17.68
N ASP A 262 28.91 -16.89 18.91
CA ASP A 262 29.16 -15.79 19.83
C ASP A 262 30.48 -16.05 20.58
N ILE A 263 31.49 -15.23 20.28
CA ILE A 263 32.84 -15.33 20.84
C ILE A 263 32.83 -15.12 22.36
N SER A 264 31.91 -14.30 22.87
CA SER A 264 31.88 -13.96 24.31
C SER A 264 31.34 -15.10 25.18
N THR A 265 30.37 -15.85 24.66
CA THR A 265 29.74 -16.97 25.37
C THR A 265 30.27 -18.34 24.96
N GLY A 266 31.00 -18.41 23.83
CA GLY A 266 31.49 -19.65 23.24
C GLY A 266 30.36 -20.56 22.72
N LYS A 267 29.14 -20.02 22.55
CA LYS A 267 27.94 -20.74 22.14
C LYS A 267 27.43 -20.25 20.78
N TYR A 268 26.74 -21.12 20.06
CA TYR A 268 25.99 -20.70 18.87
C TYR A 268 24.73 -19.96 19.30
N VAL A 269 24.47 -18.85 18.61
CA VAL A 269 23.33 -17.96 18.81
C VAL A 269 22.64 -17.77 17.48
N SER A 270 21.33 -17.92 17.47
CA SER A 270 20.52 -17.79 16.25
C SER A 270 19.88 -16.42 16.18
N ASN A 271 19.93 -15.80 15.00
CA ASN A 271 19.20 -14.57 14.71
C ASN A 271 18.54 -14.65 13.32
N LEU A 272 17.63 -13.72 13.05
CA LEU A 272 16.99 -13.53 11.75
C LEU A 272 17.41 -12.21 11.15
N LYS A 273 17.61 -12.21 9.83
CA LYS A 273 18.01 -11.01 9.09
C LYS A 273 17.28 -10.89 7.76
N PHE A 274 16.27 -10.03 7.71
CA PHE A 274 15.59 -9.70 6.45
C PHE A 274 16.26 -8.51 5.77
N ASP A 275 16.65 -8.70 4.51
CA ASP A 275 17.02 -7.61 3.61
C ASP A 275 15.87 -7.44 2.62
N TYR A 276 15.02 -6.44 2.86
CA TYR A 276 13.84 -6.16 2.07
C TYR A 276 14.12 -4.99 1.12
N ASN A 277 14.13 -5.27 -0.17
CA ASN A 277 14.16 -4.25 -1.22
C ASN A 277 13.05 -4.59 -2.19
N SER A 278 11.93 -3.87 -2.10
CA SER A 278 10.78 -4.13 -2.95
C SER A 278 10.10 -2.86 -3.41
N MET A 279 9.53 -2.99 -4.60
CA MET A 279 8.79 -1.95 -5.26
C MET A 279 7.35 -2.40 -5.47
N LEU A 280 6.44 -1.78 -4.74
CA LEU A 280 5.00 -1.97 -4.83
C LEU A 280 4.37 -0.94 -5.78
N CYS A 281 3.15 -1.23 -6.23
CA CYS A 281 2.32 -0.36 -7.07
C CYS A 281 2.96 0.11 -8.39
N TYR A 282 3.91 -0.66 -8.94
CA TYR A 282 4.66 -0.27 -10.13
C TYR A 282 3.96 -0.66 -11.45
N ARG A 283 4.21 0.13 -12.51
CA ARG A 283 3.72 -0.04 -13.90
C ARG A 283 2.21 -0.18 -14.02
N ARG A 284 1.68 -1.41 -14.12
CA ARG A 284 0.26 -1.69 -14.36
C ARG A 284 -0.57 -1.62 -13.08
N LYS A 285 0.08 -1.52 -11.92
CA LYS A 285 -0.57 -1.47 -10.59
C LYS A 285 -0.68 -0.03 -10.04
N ARG A 286 -0.67 0.98 -10.92
CA ARG A 286 -0.91 2.37 -10.49
C ARG A 286 -2.35 2.51 -10.03
N LYS A 287 -2.55 3.18 -8.91
CA LYS A 287 -3.88 3.34 -8.31
C LYS A 287 -4.24 4.81 -8.23
N TYR A 288 -5.41 5.14 -8.79
CA TYR A 288 -5.99 6.47 -8.67
C TYR A 288 -6.71 6.56 -7.34
N LEU A 289 -6.41 7.59 -6.56
CA LEU A 289 -6.97 7.82 -5.25
C LEU A 289 -8.16 8.75 -5.40
N ASN A 290 -9.34 8.26 -5.04
CA ASN A 290 -10.56 9.04 -5.15
C ASN A 290 -10.52 10.16 -4.10
N HIS A 291 -10.53 9.79 -2.84
CA HIS A 291 -10.71 10.69 -1.70
C HIS A 291 -9.38 11.18 -1.11
N PRO A 292 -9.37 12.31 -0.40
CA PRO A 292 -8.25 12.61 0.49
C PRO A 292 -8.14 11.51 1.58
N GLY A 293 -6.95 11.27 2.06
CA GLY A 293 -6.69 10.15 2.96
C GLY A 293 -5.23 10.01 3.30
N PHE A 294 -4.84 8.79 3.64
CA PHE A 294 -3.47 8.41 3.89
C PHE A 294 -3.10 7.14 3.13
N VAL A 295 -1.84 7.05 2.74
CA VAL A 295 -1.21 5.78 2.40
C VAL A 295 -0.41 5.31 3.60
N LEU A 296 -0.87 4.24 4.25
CA LEU A 296 -0.22 3.62 5.40
C LEU A 296 0.52 2.37 4.92
N SER A 297 1.78 2.27 5.31
CA SER A 297 2.52 1.01 5.18
C SER A 297 2.59 0.30 6.51
N LEU A 298 2.28 -0.98 6.51
CA LEU A 298 2.31 -1.87 7.66
C LEU A 298 3.31 -3.00 7.44
N MET A 299 3.96 -3.40 8.51
CA MET A 299 4.86 -4.53 8.54
C MET A 299 4.43 -5.51 9.62
N VAL A 300 4.57 -6.80 9.32
CA VAL A 300 4.22 -7.89 10.23
C VAL A 300 5.27 -8.99 10.11
N LEU A 301 5.66 -9.56 11.25
CA LEU A 301 6.46 -10.78 11.30
C LEU A 301 5.62 -11.91 11.89
N ARG A 302 5.40 -12.97 11.11
CA ARG A 302 4.69 -14.17 11.57
C ARG A 302 5.66 -15.33 11.66
N PRO A 303 6.05 -15.77 12.87
CA PRO A 303 6.79 -17.02 13.01
C PRO A 303 5.96 -18.17 12.47
N LYS A 304 6.64 -19.22 11.97
CA LYS A 304 5.98 -20.48 11.75
C LYS A 304 5.62 -21.07 13.12
N VAL A 305 4.33 -21.29 13.32
CA VAL A 305 3.80 -21.86 14.56
C VAL A 305 3.54 -23.33 14.35
N TYR A 306 3.88 -24.12 15.35
CA TYR A 306 3.65 -25.56 15.40
C TYR A 306 2.70 -25.85 16.56
N ALA A 307 1.94 -26.91 16.42
CA ALA A 307 1.10 -27.39 17.48
C ALA A 307 1.96 -28.07 18.56
N LYS A 308 2.02 -27.46 19.75
CA LYS A 308 2.85 -27.94 20.86
C LYS A 308 2.36 -29.29 21.38
N ASP A 309 1.05 -29.44 21.53
CA ASP A 309 0.48 -30.62 22.19
C ASP A 309 0.27 -31.80 21.21
N GLN A 310 0.79 -31.69 19.98
CA GLN A 310 0.68 -32.75 18.99
C GLN A 310 1.76 -33.81 19.25
N LEU A 311 1.35 -34.99 19.72
CA LEU A 311 2.26 -36.11 20.03
C LEU A 311 2.48 -37.06 18.85
N GLY A 312 1.66 -37.01 17.81
CA GLY A 312 1.71 -37.96 16.70
C GLY A 312 1.26 -37.38 15.37
N THR A 313 0.86 -38.24 14.44
CA THR A 313 0.41 -37.85 13.09
C THR A 313 -1.02 -38.29 12.84
N PHE A 314 -1.85 -37.46 12.22
CA PHE A 314 -3.19 -37.83 11.76
C PHE A 314 -3.13 -38.93 10.71
N THR A 315 -2.11 -38.94 9.86
CA THR A 315 -1.95 -40.02 8.87
C THR A 315 -1.88 -41.39 9.54
N SER A 316 -1.35 -41.52 10.78
CA SER A 316 -1.34 -42.82 11.48
C SER A 316 -2.73 -43.29 11.93
N TYR A 317 -3.72 -42.38 11.98
CA TYR A 317 -5.11 -42.68 12.34
C TYR A 317 -5.99 -42.97 11.12
N MET A 318 -5.42 -42.95 9.91
CA MET A 318 -6.09 -43.36 8.68
C MET A 318 -6.16 -44.90 8.57
N SER A 319 -6.88 -45.52 9.50
CA SER A 319 -7.03 -46.99 9.55
C SER A 319 -8.12 -47.53 8.61
N ASP A 320 -9.00 -46.66 8.10
CA ASP A 320 -10.07 -47.02 7.17
C ASP A 320 -9.68 -46.65 5.73
N LEU A 321 -9.91 -47.57 4.79
CA LEU A 321 -9.70 -47.36 3.36
C LEU A 321 -10.56 -46.20 2.82
N ASN A 322 -11.71 -45.92 3.44
CA ASN A 322 -12.56 -44.80 3.05
C ASN A 322 -11.87 -43.44 3.25
N LEU A 323 -10.96 -43.33 4.23
CA LEU A 323 -10.17 -42.12 4.45
C LEU A 323 -9.13 -41.90 3.34
N PHE A 324 -8.89 -42.89 2.47
CA PHE A 324 -8.05 -42.75 1.28
C PHE A 324 -8.81 -42.30 0.02
N GLN A 325 -10.11 -42.03 0.13
CA GLN A 325 -10.96 -41.66 -1.01
C GLN A 325 -11.42 -40.19 -0.89
N PRO A 326 -10.75 -39.23 -1.56
CA PRO A 326 -11.09 -37.81 -1.47
C PRO A 326 -12.53 -37.48 -1.87
N ASP A 327 -13.13 -38.27 -2.77
CA ASP A 327 -14.51 -38.08 -3.21
C ASP A 327 -15.51 -38.44 -2.11
N VAL A 328 -15.25 -39.51 -1.35
CA VAL A 328 -16.07 -39.90 -0.18
C VAL A 328 -15.99 -38.82 0.89
N LEU A 329 -14.77 -38.36 1.20
CA LEU A 329 -14.52 -37.29 2.18
C LEU A 329 -15.17 -35.96 1.82
N ARG A 330 -15.38 -35.69 0.52
CA ARG A 330 -16.10 -34.49 0.06
C ARG A 330 -17.61 -34.66 0.03
N SER A 331 -18.08 -35.88 -0.19
CA SER A 331 -19.51 -36.17 -0.37
C SER A 331 -20.30 -36.14 0.93
N ASP A 332 -19.68 -36.53 2.04
CA ASP A 332 -20.35 -36.65 3.34
C ASP A 332 -19.39 -36.31 4.48
N TYR A 333 -19.81 -35.35 5.29
CA TYR A 333 -19.09 -34.87 6.47
C TYR A 333 -18.88 -35.98 7.51
N ASN A 334 -19.83 -36.90 7.66
CA ASN A 334 -19.73 -37.97 8.65
C ASN A 334 -18.62 -38.99 8.34
N HIS A 335 -18.25 -39.12 7.05
CA HIS A 335 -17.15 -39.99 6.65
C HIS A 335 -15.79 -39.32 6.82
N SER A 336 -15.74 -37.98 6.77
CA SER A 336 -14.50 -37.23 6.85
C SER A 336 -14.11 -36.86 8.27
N VAL A 337 -15.09 -36.66 9.14
CA VAL A 337 -14.85 -36.26 10.53
C VAL A 337 -14.70 -37.45 11.45
N ARG A 338 -13.62 -37.44 12.25
CA ARG A 338 -13.49 -38.34 13.41
C ARG A 338 -13.50 -37.57 14.71
N ILE A 339 -14.19 -38.15 15.68
CA ILE A 339 -14.26 -37.67 17.06
C ILE A 339 -13.20 -38.40 17.87
N PHE A 340 -12.37 -37.63 18.57
CA PHE A 340 -11.42 -38.13 19.54
C PHE A 340 -11.90 -37.78 20.95
N GLU A 341 -11.94 -38.77 21.83
CA GLU A 341 -12.25 -38.54 23.24
C GLU A 341 -11.18 -37.69 23.92
N LYS A 342 -11.53 -37.14 25.10
CA LYS A 342 -10.60 -36.42 25.98
C LYS A 342 -9.28 -37.17 26.17
N ASN A 343 -8.15 -36.49 25.95
CA ASN A 343 -6.79 -37.05 26.07
C ASN A 343 -6.50 -38.30 25.21
N LYS A 344 -7.33 -38.59 24.20
CA LYS A 344 -7.05 -39.61 23.19
C LYS A 344 -6.69 -38.94 21.86
N GLY A 345 -6.13 -39.74 20.95
CA GLY A 345 -5.75 -39.31 19.60
C GLY A 345 -4.37 -38.68 19.55
N VAL A 346 -4.19 -37.76 18.61
CA VAL A 346 -2.89 -37.16 18.29
C VAL A 346 -2.49 -36.06 19.28
N TYR A 347 -3.47 -35.42 19.92
CA TYR A 347 -3.23 -34.32 20.85
C TYR A 347 -3.23 -34.76 22.32
N SER A 348 -2.26 -34.29 23.10
CA SER A 348 -2.24 -34.43 24.56
C SER A 348 -2.89 -33.23 25.26
N GLY A 349 -3.20 -33.39 26.55
CA GLY A 349 -3.64 -32.27 27.40
C GLY A 349 -5.00 -31.66 27.03
N ARG A 350 -5.83 -32.39 26.28
CA ARG A 350 -7.17 -31.92 25.88
C ARG A 350 -8.15 -32.12 27.04
N ASP A 351 -8.90 -31.07 27.36
CA ASP A 351 -9.90 -31.10 28.42
C ASP A 351 -11.28 -31.61 27.97
N SER A 352 -11.54 -31.61 26.67
CA SER A 352 -12.79 -32.02 26.03
C SER A 352 -12.52 -32.96 24.85
N GLU A 353 -13.60 -33.57 24.33
CA GLU A 353 -13.58 -34.22 23.03
C GLU A 353 -13.29 -33.20 21.93
N TYR A 354 -12.77 -33.68 20.80
CA TYR A 354 -12.50 -32.85 19.65
C TYR A 354 -12.72 -33.60 18.35
N MET A 355 -13.17 -32.87 17.33
CA MET A 355 -13.41 -33.40 16.00
C MET A 355 -12.32 -32.96 15.05
N ILE A 356 -11.95 -33.84 14.12
CA ILE A 356 -10.98 -33.55 13.06
C ILE A 356 -11.53 -34.03 11.74
N ASP A 357 -11.57 -33.12 10.77
CA ASP A 357 -11.87 -33.43 9.38
C ASP A 357 -10.63 -33.95 8.66
N PHE A 358 -10.62 -35.23 8.32
CA PHE A 358 -9.56 -35.86 7.53
C PHE A 358 -9.55 -35.39 6.08
N ALA A 359 -10.64 -34.78 5.57
CA ALA A 359 -10.60 -34.10 4.27
C ALA A 359 -9.59 -32.96 4.28
N ASP A 360 -9.37 -32.32 5.44
CA ASP A 360 -8.45 -31.20 5.54
C ASP A 360 -6.97 -31.62 5.51
N LEU A 361 -6.67 -32.84 5.99
CA LEU A 361 -5.35 -33.43 5.85
C LEU A 361 -4.88 -33.46 4.39
N TYR A 362 -5.78 -33.73 3.44
CA TYR A 362 -5.46 -33.70 2.00
C TYR A 362 -5.33 -32.29 1.43
N ARG A 363 -6.03 -31.31 1.99
CA ARG A 363 -6.04 -29.92 1.49
C ARG A 363 -4.83 -29.15 1.99
N ASN A 364 -4.52 -29.33 3.28
CA ASN A 364 -3.57 -28.48 3.99
C ASN A 364 -2.38 -29.24 4.60
N GLY A 365 -2.41 -30.57 4.59
CA GLY A 365 -1.38 -31.41 5.21
C GLY A 365 -1.45 -31.41 6.74
N GLU A 366 -0.44 -31.98 7.38
CA GLU A 366 -0.29 -32.00 8.83
C GLU A 366 1.11 -31.58 9.26
N GLN A 367 1.26 -31.29 10.56
CA GLN A 367 2.57 -31.27 11.19
C GLN A 367 3.01 -32.71 11.47
N PHE A 368 4.20 -33.06 10.99
CA PHE A 368 4.81 -34.35 11.27
C PHE A 368 5.70 -34.25 12.51
N VAL A 369 5.34 -34.98 13.58
CA VAL A 369 6.13 -35.04 14.81
C VAL A 369 6.88 -36.37 14.83
N SER A 370 8.22 -36.29 14.80
CA SER A 370 9.11 -37.46 14.72
C SER A 370 9.84 -37.79 16.01
N VAL A 371 9.76 -36.91 17.02
CA VAL A 371 10.46 -37.03 18.30
C VAL A 371 9.44 -36.85 19.42
N SER A 372 9.47 -37.73 20.42
CA SER A 372 8.65 -37.61 21.62
C SER A 372 9.12 -36.46 22.52
N ASP A 373 8.19 -35.74 23.15
CA ASP A 373 8.35 -34.51 23.95
C ASP A 373 9.63 -34.38 24.81
N GLU A 374 10.15 -35.46 25.40
CA GLU A 374 11.31 -35.39 26.31
C GLU A 374 12.64 -35.01 25.64
N LYS A 375 12.75 -35.11 24.30
CA LYS A 375 13.99 -34.80 23.55
C LYS A 375 13.78 -33.80 22.43
N ASP A 376 12.63 -33.13 22.41
CA ASP A 376 12.34 -32.20 21.33
C ASP A 376 13.29 -30.97 21.41
N PRO A 377 14.19 -30.76 20.43
CA PRO A 377 15.02 -29.55 20.39
C PRO A 377 14.17 -28.29 20.16
N TYR A 378 12.92 -28.45 19.74
CA TYR A 378 11.97 -27.36 19.58
C TYR A 378 11.37 -27.00 20.95
N SER A 379 11.85 -25.91 21.55
CA SER A 379 10.96 -25.14 22.42
C SER A 379 9.91 -24.52 21.51
N PHE A 380 8.78 -25.23 21.38
CA PHE A 380 7.62 -24.69 20.70
C PHE A 380 7.32 -23.35 21.32
N VAL A 381 7.01 -22.34 20.51
CA VAL A 381 6.09 -21.32 20.99
C VAL A 381 4.88 -22.13 21.37
N GLY A 382 4.72 -22.36 22.67
CA GLY A 382 3.53 -22.98 23.19
C GLY A 382 2.44 -22.02 22.79
N ASN A 383 1.82 -22.28 21.64
CA ASN A 383 0.54 -21.67 21.38
C ASN A 383 -0.34 -22.33 22.44
N SER A 384 -0.41 -21.64 23.59
CA SER A 384 -1.52 -21.73 24.53
C SER A 384 -2.81 -21.20 23.88
N VAL A 385 -2.79 -20.94 22.57
CA VAL A 385 -3.89 -21.30 21.67
C VAL A 385 -4.22 -22.77 21.89
N ASN A 386 -4.94 -23.02 22.98
CA ASN A 386 -5.91 -24.09 23.10
C ASN A 386 -6.57 -24.19 21.72
N PHE A 387 -6.19 -25.17 20.93
CA PHE A 387 -6.61 -25.32 19.54
C PHE A 387 -8.14 -25.27 19.51
N GLY A 388 -8.70 -24.20 18.92
CA GLY A 388 -10.14 -23.87 18.94
C GLY A 388 -10.58 -22.68 19.82
N LYS A 389 -9.75 -22.10 20.71
CA LYS A 389 -10.17 -21.01 21.62
C LYS A 389 -9.68 -19.60 21.27
N SER A 390 -8.52 -19.42 20.60
CA SER A 390 -8.03 -18.09 20.20
C SER A 390 -7.05 -18.15 19.03
N ALA A 391 -7.32 -17.46 17.93
CA ALA A 391 -6.40 -17.39 16.78
C ALA A 391 -5.22 -16.41 16.98
N TYR A 392 -5.02 -15.88 18.20
CA TYR A 392 -4.05 -14.82 18.51
C TYR A 392 -3.06 -15.27 19.58
N ALA A 393 -1.78 -14.97 19.36
CA ALA A 393 -0.70 -15.31 20.29
C ALA A 393 -0.77 -14.45 21.56
N SER A 394 -0.51 -15.07 22.72
CA SER A 394 -0.44 -14.36 24.00
C SER A 394 0.85 -13.53 24.13
N SER A 395 0.90 -12.62 25.11
CA SER A 395 2.12 -11.86 25.40
C SER A 395 3.29 -12.75 25.84
N GLU A 396 2.98 -13.85 26.54
CA GLU A 396 3.95 -14.84 27.01
C GLU A 396 4.47 -15.67 25.83
N ASP A 397 3.59 -16.06 24.91
CA ASP A 397 3.95 -16.80 23.70
C ASP A 397 4.94 -15.99 22.85
N ILE A 398 4.66 -14.70 22.63
CA ILE A 398 5.55 -13.79 21.89
C ILE A 398 6.91 -13.64 22.60
N ALA A 399 6.92 -13.53 23.93
CA ALA A 399 8.16 -13.42 24.70
C ALA A 399 8.98 -14.72 24.66
N SER A 400 8.33 -15.88 24.64
CA SER A 400 8.99 -17.20 24.67
C SER A 400 9.87 -17.50 23.46
N LEU A 401 9.67 -16.77 22.35
CA LEU A 401 10.47 -16.87 21.12
C LEU A 401 11.92 -16.41 21.27
N PHE A 402 12.21 -15.53 22.23
CA PHE A 402 13.51 -14.85 22.36
C PHE A 402 14.18 -15.19 23.68
N MET A 403 15.51 -15.19 23.69
CA MET A 403 16.28 -15.35 24.94
C MET A 403 16.27 -14.07 25.79
N ASP A 404 16.26 -12.92 25.12
CA ASP A 404 16.35 -11.60 25.75
C ASP A 404 14.97 -10.97 25.91
N SER A 405 14.74 -10.24 27.00
CA SER A 405 13.52 -9.44 27.20
C SER A 405 13.62 -8.13 26.40
N GLY A 406 12.50 -7.65 25.84
CA GLY A 406 12.44 -6.35 25.16
C GLY A 406 11.76 -6.36 23.80
N HIS A 407 12.22 -5.49 22.89
CA HIS A 407 11.81 -5.54 21.48
C HIS A 407 12.62 -6.61 20.75
N SER A 408 11.91 -7.40 19.95
CA SER A 408 12.45 -8.61 19.34
C SER A 408 13.11 -8.38 17.99
N PHE A 409 12.68 -7.34 17.26
CA PHE A 409 13.22 -6.98 15.96
C PHE A 409 13.51 -5.50 15.88
N PHE A 410 14.66 -5.18 15.30
CA PHE A 410 15.10 -3.83 14.98
C PHE A 410 15.09 -3.66 13.46
N TYR A 411 14.62 -2.51 13.00
CA TYR A 411 14.57 -2.20 11.58
C TYR A 411 15.08 -0.79 11.28
N ASP A 412 15.71 -0.65 10.12
CA ASP A 412 16.21 0.62 9.58
C ASP A 412 16.08 0.62 8.05
N GLY A 413 15.87 1.78 7.45
CA GLY A 413 15.80 1.91 6.00
C GLY A 413 15.12 3.18 5.49
N LEU A 414 14.57 3.08 4.28
CA LEU A 414 14.01 4.20 3.53
C LEU A 414 12.78 3.75 2.74
N ALA A 415 11.68 4.48 2.87
CA ALA A 415 10.54 4.40 1.96
C ALA A 415 10.47 5.64 1.07
N ASP A 416 10.21 5.44 -0.21
CA ASP A 416 9.96 6.49 -1.20
C ASP A 416 8.62 6.20 -1.89
N ILE A 417 7.66 7.11 -1.74
CA ILE A 417 6.35 6.97 -2.36
C ILE A 417 6.20 8.03 -3.44
N GLN A 418 5.88 7.61 -4.65
CA GLN A 418 5.74 8.47 -5.81
C GLN A 418 4.27 8.68 -6.11
N PHE A 419 3.82 9.93 -6.00
CA PHE A 419 2.46 10.32 -6.35
C PHE A 419 2.48 11.27 -7.54
N LYS A 420 1.54 11.07 -8.46
CA LYS A 420 1.21 12.06 -9.49
C LYS A 420 0.05 12.91 -8.98
N SER A 421 0.35 14.17 -8.64
CA SER A 421 -0.52 15.09 -7.94
C SER A 421 -0.66 16.42 -8.68
N ARG A 422 -1.71 17.19 -8.40
CA ARG A 422 -1.80 18.60 -8.80
C ARG A 422 -1.11 19.53 -7.79
N VAL A 423 -0.76 19.01 -6.62
CA VAL A 423 0.02 19.73 -5.61
C VAL A 423 1.46 19.79 -6.09
N VAL A 424 1.95 21.00 -6.29
CA VAL A 424 3.31 21.28 -6.74
C VAL A 424 4.29 20.97 -5.60
N SER A 425 5.36 20.21 -5.89
CA SER A 425 6.44 19.99 -4.91
C SER A 425 7.15 21.31 -4.60
N SER A 426 7.69 21.52 -3.39
CA SER A 426 8.42 22.74 -3.04
C SER A 426 9.61 23.02 -3.97
N ASP A 427 10.27 21.98 -4.48
CA ASP A 427 11.36 22.13 -5.46
C ASP A 427 10.85 22.52 -6.85
N GLU A 428 9.65 22.10 -7.22
CA GLU A 428 8.98 22.59 -8.42
C GLU A 428 8.37 23.97 -8.22
N GLN A 429 7.89 24.31 -7.03
CA GLN A 429 7.50 25.68 -6.69
C GLN A 429 8.71 26.60 -6.79
N LYS A 430 9.90 26.15 -6.35
CA LYS A 430 11.16 26.87 -6.61
C LYS A 430 11.40 27.00 -8.11
N ARG A 431 11.33 25.92 -8.88
CA ARG A 431 11.50 25.97 -10.35
C ARG A 431 10.46 26.82 -11.09
N LEU A 432 9.22 26.88 -10.61
CA LEU A 432 8.13 27.70 -11.16
C LEU A 432 8.23 29.15 -10.68
N SER A 433 8.76 29.39 -9.47
CA SER A 433 9.07 30.74 -8.97
C SER A 433 10.32 31.31 -9.65
N PHE A 434 11.21 30.44 -10.11
CA PHE A 434 12.18 30.73 -11.15
C PHE A 434 11.50 30.58 -12.51
N ASP A 435 10.46 31.39 -12.74
CA ASP A 435 10.24 31.88 -14.09
C ASP A 435 11.61 32.43 -14.52
N TYR A 436 12.29 31.70 -15.42
CA TYR A 436 13.38 32.26 -16.18
C TYR A 436 12.74 33.41 -16.96
N LYS A 437 12.66 34.59 -16.33
CA LYS A 437 12.69 35.85 -17.06
C LYS A 437 14.00 35.76 -17.80
N TYR A 438 13.94 35.29 -19.04
CA TYR A 438 15.07 35.31 -19.94
C TYR A 438 15.41 36.78 -20.06
N TYR A 439 16.40 37.22 -19.31
CA TYR A 439 16.95 38.53 -19.49
C TYR A 439 17.90 38.43 -20.65
N SER A 440 17.58 39.09 -21.75
CA SER A 440 18.57 39.32 -22.80
C SER A 440 19.38 40.55 -22.40
N ILE A 441 20.70 40.40 -22.35
CA ILE A 441 21.59 41.54 -22.32
C ILE A 441 21.52 42.15 -23.71
N ASP A 442 21.07 43.40 -23.78
CA ASP A 442 21.14 44.18 -25.01
C ASP A 442 22.63 44.42 -25.35
N PRO A 443 23.16 43.86 -26.45
CA PRO A 443 24.59 43.87 -26.74
C PRO A 443 25.13 45.29 -27.03
N THR A 444 24.25 46.25 -27.29
CA THR A 444 24.63 47.64 -27.55
C THR A 444 24.64 48.51 -26.29
N THR A 445 23.81 48.21 -25.30
CA THR A 445 23.65 49.04 -24.09
C THR A 445 24.13 48.35 -22.81
N ASN A 446 24.39 47.04 -22.85
CA ASN A 446 24.66 46.19 -21.69
C ASN A 446 23.54 46.18 -20.63
N GLU A 447 22.36 46.70 -20.94
CA GLU A 447 21.22 46.67 -20.03
C GLU A 447 20.53 45.30 -20.06
N VAL A 448 20.18 44.81 -18.88
CA VAL A 448 19.46 43.55 -18.66
C VAL A 448 17.96 43.85 -18.75
N LYS A 449 17.33 43.56 -19.90
CA LYS A 449 15.87 43.76 -20.09
C LYS A 449 15.11 42.44 -20.04
N PRO A 450 13.92 42.39 -19.39
CA PRO A 450 13.05 41.21 -19.46
C PRO A 450 12.65 40.99 -20.93
N LYS A 451 12.85 39.78 -21.45
CA LYS A 451 12.43 39.45 -22.80
C LYS A 451 10.91 39.34 -22.84
N ASP A 452 10.24 40.40 -23.29
CA ASP A 452 8.79 40.40 -23.49
C ASP A 452 8.42 39.28 -24.48
N SER A 453 7.38 38.52 -24.13
CA SER A 453 6.96 37.29 -24.82
C SER A 453 6.25 37.52 -26.17
N ALA A 454 6.49 38.65 -26.83
CA ALA A 454 5.81 39.02 -28.06
C ALA A 454 6.78 39.04 -29.26
N THR A 455 6.42 38.26 -30.28
CA THR A 455 6.92 38.28 -31.67
C THR A 455 8.39 37.94 -31.88
N VAL A 456 8.70 36.63 -31.91
CA VAL A 456 9.89 36.12 -32.59
C VAL A 456 9.58 36.08 -34.09
N ALA A 457 10.03 37.08 -34.84
CA ALA A 457 10.13 36.97 -36.29
C ALA A 457 11.17 35.88 -36.63
N PRO A 458 10.94 35.03 -37.65
CA PRO A 458 11.89 33.99 -38.02
C PRO A 458 13.21 34.65 -38.45
N ILE A 459 14.28 34.33 -37.72
CA ILE A 459 15.64 34.73 -38.08
C ILE A 459 16.02 33.91 -39.32
N GLU A 460 16.05 34.54 -40.49
CA GLU A 460 16.75 34.00 -41.66
C GLU A 460 18.24 33.89 -41.29
N LYS A 461 18.69 32.68 -40.99
CA LYS A 461 20.12 32.42 -40.80
C LYS A 461 20.80 32.54 -42.16
N THR A 462 21.61 33.59 -42.34
CA THR A 462 22.59 33.66 -43.42
C THR A 462 23.63 32.56 -43.19
N ILE A 463 23.55 31.47 -43.97
CA ILE A 463 24.48 30.35 -43.87
C ILE A 463 25.84 30.79 -44.44
N THR A 464 26.82 30.98 -43.54
CA THR A 464 28.22 31.17 -43.90
C THR A 464 28.93 29.84 -43.70
N GLY A 465 29.01 29.04 -44.76
CA GLY A 465 29.67 27.74 -44.77
C GLY A 465 30.55 27.59 -46.00
N THR A 466 31.45 26.62 -45.97
CA THR A 466 32.19 26.20 -47.17
C THR A 466 31.22 25.73 -48.27
N ALA A 467 31.62 25.79 -49.54
CA ALA A 467 30.74 25.40 -50.65
C ALA A 467 30.16 23.98 -50.49
N GLY A 468 30.89 23.07 -49.85
CA GLY A 468 30.41 21.72 -49.53
C GLY A 468 29.30 21.70 -48.47
N GLU A 469 29.39 22.54 -47.44
CA GLU A 469 28.36 22.64 -46.39
C GLU A 469 27.08 23.27 -46.93
N ILE A 470 27.21 24.27 -47.80
CA ILE A 470 26.05 24.90 -48.46
C ILE A 470 25.34 23.90 -49.39
N MET A 471 26.10 23.07 -50.13
CA MET A 471 25.51 22.02 -50.97
C MET A 471 24.84 20.92 -50.14
N LEU A 472 25.43 20.54 -49.01
CA LEU A 472 24.86 19.51 -48.12
C LEU A 472 23.53 19.98 -47.50
N ASP A 473 23.50 21.20 -46.96
CA ASP A 473 22.29 21.77 -46.34
C ASP A 473 21.18 21.98 -47.37
N GLY A 474 21.53 22.43 -48.58
CA GLY A 474 20.59 22.52 -49.71
C GLY A 474 20.01 21.15 -50.10
N HIS A 475 20.82 20.10 -50.09
CA HIS A 475 20.37 18.73 -50.39
C HIS A 475 19.50 18.15 -49.27
N GLU A 476 19.86 18.34 -48.00
CA GLU A 476 19.05 17.93 -46.85
C GLU A 476 17.68 18.59 -46.87
N LYS A 477 17.63 19.90 -47.14
CA LYS A 477 16.39 20.65 -47.25
C LYS A 477 15.51 20.14 -48.39
N LYS A 478 16.11 19.87 -49.56
CA LYS A 478 15.38 19.32 -50.72
C LYS A 478 14.79 17.93 -50.43
N VAL A 479 15.59 17.01 -49.87
CA VAL A 479 15.12 15.67 -49.49
C VAL A 479 13.98 15.75 -48.48
N TYR A 480 14.05 16.69 -47.53
CA TYR A 480 12.99 16.92 -46.56
C TYR A 480 11.70 17.44 -47.20
N GLU A 481 11.79 18.44 -48.08
CA GLU A 481 10.64 19.01 -48.79
C GLU A 481 9.97 18.00 -49.73
N ASP A 482 10.75 17.17 -50.42
CA ASP A 482 10.23 16.13 -51.31
C ASP A 482 9.51 15.03 -50.53
N ARG A 483 10.01 14.66 -49.33
CA ARG A 483 9.32 13.72 -48.42
C ARG A 483 8.03 14.29 -47.84
N LEU A 484 7.99 15.58 -47.51
CA LEU A 484 6.74 16.24 -47.09
C LEU A 484 5.68 16.21 -48.19
N LYS A 485 6.10 16.24 -49.46
CA LYS A 485 5.22 16.10 -50.62
C LYS A 485 4.88 14.63 -50.96
N GLY A 486 5.38 13.67 -50.18
CA GLY A 486 5.11 12.24 -50.37
C GLY A 486 5.98 11.56 -51.44
N PHE A 487 7.04 12.22 -51.93
CA PHE A 487 7.99 11.61 -52.85
C PHE A 487 9.04 10.78 -52.11
N ASP A 488 9.45 9.68 -52.74
CA ASP A 488 10.48 8.79 -52.20
C ASP A 488 11.88 9.38 -52.54
N ALA A 489 12.35 10.31 -51.69
CA ALA A 489 13.63 10.99 -51.87
C ALA A 489 14.75 10.32 -51.03
N GLN A 490 15.86 9.98 -51.70
CA GLN A 490 17.07 9.40 -51.11
C GLN A 490 18.19 10.44 -50.97
N TYR A 491 19.05 10.26 -49.98
CA TYR A 491 20.25 11.08 -49.82
C TYR A 491 21.28 10.71 -50.89
N ASP A 492 21.95 11.71 -51.47
CA ASP A 492 22.99 11.48 -52.47
C ASP A 492 24.27 11.07 -51.73
N PRO A 493 24.77 9.83 -51.93
CA PRO A 493 25.96 9.34 -51.26
C PRO A 493 27.23 10.12 -51.61
N LEU A 494 27.25 10.88 -52.71
CA LEU A 494 28.41 11.70 -53.09
C LEU A 494 28.58 12.94 -52.22
N LEU A 495 27.48 13.47 -51.67
CA LEU A 495 27.49 14.63 -50.76
C LEU A 495 27.84 14.23 -49.33
N TYR A 496 27.62 12.97 -48.95
CA TYR A 496 27.99 12.40 -47.65
C TYR A 496 29.26 11.55 -47.75
N LYS A 497 30.41 12.17 -47.99
CA LYS A 497 31.68 11.49 -47.77
C LYS A 497 31.96 11.43 -46.25
N PRO A 498 32.15 10.25 -45.65
CA PRO A 498 32.55 10.18 -44.25
C PRO A 498 33.93 10.81 -44.10
N TYR A 499 34.05 11.81 -43.22
CA TYR A 499 35.35 12.27 -42.76
C TYR A 499 36.08 11.08 -42.10
N ALA A 500 37.26 10.75 -42.61
CA ALA A 500 38.12 9.71 -42.04
C ALA A 500 38.43 10.06 -40.58
N GLY A 501 37.76 9.38 -39.64
CA GLY A 501 37.89 9.62 -38.20
C GLY A 501 36.59 9.44 -37.40
N ALA A 502 35.41 9.47 -38.03
CA ALA A 502 34.15 9.20 -37.35
C ALA A 502 33.84 7.69 -37.34
N LEU A 503 34.30 6.99 -36.31
CA LEU A 503 33.87 5.63 -35.96
C LEU A 503 32.45 5.66 -35.39
N TRP A 504 31.47 5.92 -36.24
CA TRP A 504 30.08 5.54 -35.96
C TRP A 504 29.81 4.27 -36.75
N ALA A 505 29.77 3.14 -36.04
CA ALA A 505 29.34 1.90 -36.63
C ALA A 505 27.88 2.08 -37.09
N PHE A 506 27.65 2.02 -38.41
CA PHE A 506 26.30 1.81 -38.92
C PHE A 506 25.79 0.47 -38.36
N PRO A 507 24.63 0.43 -37.69
CA PRO A 507 24.10 -0.83 -37.21
C PRO A 507 23.71 -1.68 -38.41
N ALA A 508 24.27 -2.89 -38.46
CA ALA A 508 23.89 -3.92 -39.42
C ALA A 508 22.37 -4.16 -39.36
N LYS A 509 21.73 -4.09 -40.54
CA LYS A 509 20.34 -4.44 -40.87
C LYS A 509 19.33 -4.42 -39.70
N GLY A 510 18.46 -3.40 -39.69
CA GLY A 510 17.14 -3.47 -39.05
C GLY A 510 16.89 -2.55 -37.86
N THR A 511 17.68 -1.51 -37.64
CA THR A 511 17.39 -0.50 -36.62
C THR A 511 16.92 0.81 -37.25
N THR A 512 15.61 1.03 -37.22
CA THR A 512 14.98 2.30 -37.60
C THR A 512 15.23 3.33 -36.51
N VAL A 513 16.02 4.37 -36.80
CA VAL A 513 16.20 5.51 -35.90
C VAL A 513 14.93 6.34 -35.95
N VAL A 514 14.15 6.33 -34.86
CA VAL A 514 12.89 7.09 -34.77
C VAL A 514 13.17 8.48 -34.20
N PRO A 515 12.86 9.56 -34.92
CA PRO A 515 13.01 10.92 -34.41
C PRO A 515 12.21 11.14 -33.13
N LYS A 516 12.76 11.95 -32.24
CA LYS A 516 12.12 12.30 -30.96
C LYS A 516 10.79 13.02 -31.24
N GLY A 517 9.67 12.36 -30.97
CA GLY A 517 8.32 12.92 -31.17
C GLY A 517 7.40 12.10 -32.08
N VAL A 518 7.93 11.15 -32.85
CA VAL A 518 7.14 10.28 -33.75
C VAL A 518 6.84 8.94 -33.06
N LYS A 519 5.57 8.49 -33.07
CA LYS A 519 5.20 7.18 -32.51
C LYS A 519 5.68 6.09 -33.46
N ARG A 520 6.26 5.01 -32.92
CA ARG A 520 6.88 3.91 -33.71
C ARG A 520 5.99 3.31 -34.79
N LYS A 521 4.67 3.24 -34.55
CA LYS A 521 3.67 2.70 -35.47
C LYS A 521 3.40 3.58 -36.70
N ASP A 522 3.77 4.86 -36.63
CA ASP A 522 3.54 5.82 -37.71
C ASP A 522 4.78 5.92 -38.62
N VAL A 523 5.76 5.02 -38.44
CA VAL A 523 6.97 4.92 -39.26
C VAL A 523 6.71 3.95 -40.42
N PRO A 524 6.77 4.40 -41.69
CA PRO A 524 6.58 3.53 -42.85
C PRO A 524 7.58 2.36 -42.82
N GLY A 525 7.08 1.13 -42.94
CA GLY A 525 7.89 -0.10 -42.87
C GLY A 525 8.06 -0.72 -41.48
N TYR A 526 7.37 -0.20 -40.45
CA TYR A 526 7.32 -0.85 -39.13
C TYR A 526 6.48 -2.14 -39.20
N ILE A 527 7.15 -3.30 -39.07
CA ILE A 527 6.51 -4.60 -38.91
C ILE A 527 6.35 -4.85 -37.40
N GLU A 528 5.12 -4.88 -36.93
CA GLU A 528 4.80 -5.20 -35.53
C GLU A 528 5.25 -6.64 -35.25
N LYS A 529 6.09 -6.86 -34.22
CA LYS A 529 6.51 -8.22 -33.85
C LYS A 529 5.25 -9.02 -33.46
N PRO A 530 5.07 -10.25 -33.98
CA PRO A 530 3.94 -11.07 -33.58
C PRO A 530 4.00 -11.39 -32.08
N ASP A 531 2.88 -11.22 -31.40
CA ASP A 531 2.69 -11.61 -30.00
C ASP A 531 2.65 -13.15 -29.92
N PHE A 532 3.76 -13.77 -29.49
CA PHE A 532 3.72 -15.17 -29.09
C PHE A 532 3.06 -15.27 -27.71
N ARG A 533 1.86 -15.86 -27.67
CA ARG A 533 1.22 -16.30 -26.43
C ARG A 533 1.85 -17.62 -26.01
N TYR A 534 2.25 -17.73 -24.75
CA TYR A 534 2.73 -18.98 -24.19
C TYR A 534 1.53 -19.94 -24.05
N GLY A 535 1.42 -20.93 -24.94
CA GLY A 535 0.34 -21.93 -24.93
C GLY A 535 -0.35 -22.21 -26.28
N GLU A 536 0.27 -21.88 -27.42
CA GLU A 536 -0.08 -22.41 -28.75
C GLU A 536 1.15 -23.04 -29.40
#